data_AF-I3ID46-F1
#
_entry.id   AF-I3ID46-F1
#
_cell.length_a   1.000
_cell.length_b   1.000
_cell.length_c   1.000
_cell.angle_alpha   90.00
_cell.angle_beta   90.00
_cell.angle_gamma   90.00
#
_symmetry.space_group_name_H-M   'P 1'
#
loop_
_entity.id
_entity.type
_entity.pdbx_description
1 polymer ?
#
loop_
_entity_poly.entity_id
_entity_poly.type
_entity_poly.pdbx_seq_one_letter_code
_entity_poly.pdbx_strand_id
1 'polypeptide(L)'
;MNYDEYIKEAKKYSSDEVVTCLVSHLSSWKTDSTDVVELANAIERFFGNFWISSEETHSHLYKLWSSFKNEAILGIGGMTMNERLYCFGLFERFDNASEKERQVIYEKLCANT
;
A
#
# COMPACT_ATOMS: atom_id res chain seq x y z
N MET A 1 -0.38 -10.47 5.41
CA MET A 1 -0.75 -9.15 5.97
C MET A 1 -1.31 -8.31 4.83
N ASN A 2 -2.38 -7.55 5.04
CA ASN A 2 -2.93 -6.62 4.05
C ASN A 2 -2.41 -5.19 4.24
N TYR A 3 -2.74 -4.31 3.31
CA TYR A 3 -2.28 -2.93 3.28
C TYR A 3 -2.68 -2.12 4.52
N ASP A 4 -3.90 -2.32 5.03
CA ASP A 4 -4.39 -1.62 6.22
C ASP A 4 -3.70 -2.09 7.50
N GLU A 5 -3.42 -3.39 7.59
CA GLU A 5 -2.63 -3.97 8.68
C GLU A 5 -1.22 -3.39 8.69
N TYR A 6 -0.59 -3.22 7.53
CA TYR A 6 0.72 -2.57 7.42
C TYR A 6 0.68 -1.11 7.90
N ILE A 7 -0.30 -0.32 7.45
CA ILE A 7 -0.48 1.07 7.90
C ILE A 7 -0.69 1.12 9.41
N LYS A 8 -1.51 0.22 9.96
CA LYS A 8 -1.77 0.13 11.40
C LYS A 8 -0.51 -0.21 12.19
N GLU A 9 0.35 -1.06 11.65
CA GLU A 9 1.63 -1.40 12.28
C GLU A 9 2.59 -0.21 12.24
N ALA A 10 2.73 0.48 11.09
CA ALA A 10 3.55 1.66 10.95
C ALA A 10 3.13 2.80 11.90
N LYS A 11 1.82 2.99 12.12
CA LYS A 11 1.25 3.97 13.06
C LYS A 11 1.75 3.82 14.50
N LYS A 12 2.21 2.64 14.92
CA LYS A 12 2.76 2.43 16.27
C LYS A 12 4.06 3.18 16.50
N TYR A 13 4.75 3.56 15.43
CA TYR A 13 6.04 4.25 15.46
C TYR A 13 5.94 5.73 15.06
N SER A 14 4.73 6.32 15.05
CA SER A 14 4.48 7.72 14.69
C SER A 14 5.08 8.76 15.66
N SER A 15 5.82 8.33 16.69
CA SER A 15 6.73 9.22 17.42
C SER A 15 7.89 9.71 16.56
N ASP A 16 8.23 8.98 15.50
CA ASP A 16 9.18 9.40 14.47
C ASP A 16 8.44 10.19 13.37
N GLU A 17 8.90 11.40 13.06
CA GLU A 17 8.28 12.28 12.06
C GLU A 17 8.35 11.68 10.65
N VAL A 18 9.42 10.96 10.33
CA VAL A 18 9.61 10.27 9.05
C VAL A 18 8.56 9.17 8.92
N VAL A 19 8.35 8.38 9.98
CA VAL A 19 7.29 7.36 9.98
C VAL A 19 5.91 7.99 9.86
N THR A 20 5.67 9.13 10.49
CA THR A 20 4.40 9.87 10.35
C THR A 20 4.16 10.31 8.89
N CYS A 21 5.21 10.77 8.20
CA CYS A 21 5.15 11.09 6.77
C CYS A 21 4.82 9.85 5.92
N LEU A 22 5.46 8.71 6.19
CA LEU A 22 5.17 7.43 5.53
C LEU A 22 3.71 7.02 5.69
N VAL A 23 3.20 7.04 6.93
CA VAL A 23 1.81 6.69 7.25
C VAL A 23 0.83 7.61 6.54
N SER A 24 1.13 8.91 6.47
CA SER A 24 0.29 9.88 5.76
C SER A 24 0.22 9.56 4.27
N HIS A 25 1.39 9.32 3.64
CA HIS A 25 1.47 8.96 2.23
C HIS A 25 0.69 7.67 1.93
N LEU A 26 0.91 6.60 2.70
CA LEU A 26 0.19 5.34 2.57
C LEU A 26 -1.34 5.52 2.76
N SER A 27 -1.76 6.30 3.75
CA SER A 27 -3.18 6.51 4.02
C SER A 27 -3.87 7.27 2.87
N SER A 28 -3.15 8.19 2.22
CA SER A 28 -3.68 8.97 1.08
C SER A 28 -3.76 8.17 -0.23
N TRP A 29 -2.95 7.12 -0.38
CA TRP A 29 -2.85 6.37 -1.64
C TRP A 29 -4.19 5.76 -2.07
N LYS A 30 -5.02 5.31 -1.12
CA LYS A 30 -6.32 4.70 -1.44
C LYS A 30 -7.24 5.61 -2.24
N THR A 31 -7.06 6.92 -2.15
CA THR A 31 -7.86 7.94 -2.85
C THR A 31 -7.11 8.65 -3.96
N ASP A 32 -5.81 8.39 -4.12
CA ASP A 32 -5.03 8.97 -5.20
C ASP A 32 -5.27 8.25 -6.54
N SER A 33 -4.66 8.79 -7.59
CA SER A 33 -4.73 8.27 -8.95
C SER A 33 -3.62 7.28 -9.31
N THR A 34 -2.69 6.97 -8.41
CA THR A 34 -1.53 6.12 -8.73
C THR A 34 -1.87 4.65 -8.62
N ASP A 35 -1.26 3.79 -9.43
CA ASP A 35 -1.48 2.34 -9.33
C ASP A 35 -0.62 1.67 -8.24
N VAL A 36 -0.79 0.36 -8.06
CA VAL A 36 -0.01 -0.43 -7.08
C VAL A 36 1.49 -0.51 -7.40
N VAL A 37 1.88 -0.37 -8.67
CA VAL A 37 3.29 -0.40 -9.10
C VAL A 37 3.94 0.93 -8.76
N GLU A 38 3.26 2.03 -9.02
CA GLU A 38 3.67 3.37 -8.62
C GLU A 38 3.79 3.50 -7.09
N LEU A 39 2.81 2.97 -6.35
CA LEU A 39 2.91 2.85 -4.88
C LEU A 39 4.18 2.11 -4.49
N ALA A 40 4.44 0.96 -5.09
CA ALA A 40 5.60 0.15 -4.72
C ALA A 40 6.90 0.94 -4.89
N ASN A 41 7.03 1.60 -6.03
CA ASN A 41 8.19 2.44 -6.34
C ASN A 41 8.33 3.62 -5.38
N ALA A 42 7.21 4.26 -4.99
CA ALA A 42 7.22 5.37 -4.05
C ALA A 42 7.71 4.93 -2.66
N ILE A 43 7.26 3.78 -2.16
CA ILE A 43 7.67 3.27 -0.85
C ILE A 43 9.11 2.75 -0.85
N GLU A 44 9.57 2.09 -1.92
CA GLU A 44 11.00 1.71 -2.03
C GLU A 44 11.91 2.95 -2.02
N ARG A 45 11.53 4.00 -2.77
CA ARG A 45 12.26 5.28 -2.75
C ARG A 45 12.22 5.93 -1.37
N PHE A 46 11.12 5.78 -0.64
CA PHE A 46 11.00 6.31 0.71
C PHE A 46 12.06 5.69 1.63
N PHE A 47 12.13 4.36 1.69
CA PHE A 47 13.13 3.65 2.49
C PHE A 47 14.57 3.89 2.01
N GLY A 48 14.79 4.18 0.73
CA GLY A 48 16.11 4.53 0.20
C GLY A 48 16.58 5.96 0.49
N ASN A 49 15.65 6.92 0.68
CA ASN A 49 15.97 8.35 0.74
C ASN A 49 15.75 8.99 2.11
N PHE A 50 14.89 8.41 2.96
CA PHE A 50 14.56 8.98 4.25
C PHE A 50 15.19 8.16 5.39
N TRP A 51 15.68 8.88 6.40
CA TRP A 51 16.33 8.30 7.56
C TRP A 51 15.35 8.15 8.72
N ILE A 52 14.88 6.93 8.98
CA ILE A 52 14.15 6.60 10.22
C ILE A 52 15.19 6.48 11.33
N SER A 53 14.99 7.18 12.45
CA SER A 53 16.04 7.34 13.47
C SER A 53 16.41 6.03 14.17
N SER A 54 15.43 5.13 14.32
CA SER A 54 15.62 3.79 14.87
C SER A 54 15.86 2.78 13.76
N GLU A 55 17.05 2.17 13.75
CA GLU A 55 17.40 1.11 12.79
C GLU A 55 16.50 -0.13 12.97
N GLU A 56 16.12 -0.45 14.22
CA GLU A 56 15.18 -1.52 14.52
C GLU A 56 13.80 -1.24 13.89
N THR A 57 13.30 -0.01 14.04
CA THR A 57 12.03 0.43 13.43
C THR A 57 12.13 0.37 11.90
N HIS A 58 13.22 0.91 11.34
CA HIS A 58 13.46 0.88 9.89
C HIS A 58 13.44 -0.55 9.36
N SER A 59 14.24 -1.44 9.94
CA SER A 59 14.38 -2.84 9.52
C SER A 59 13.05 -3.61 9.65
N HIS A 60 12.33 -3.41 10.76
CA HIS A 60 11.01 -4.02 10.97
C HIS A 60 9.99 -3.59 9.93
N LEU A 61 9.82 -2.28 9.73
CA LEU A 61 8.86 -1.76 8.75
C LEU A 61 9.23 -2.15 7.32
N TYR A 62 10.51 -2.10 6.96
CA TYR A 62 10.97 -2.51 5.64
C TYR A 62 10.74 -4.01 5.39
N LYS A 63 10.97 -4.86 6.39
CA LYS A 63 10.71 -6.31 6.27
C LYS A 63 9.23 -6.59 6.05
N LEU A 64 8.36 -5.92 6.80
CA LEU A 64 6.91 -6.03 6.65
C LEU A 64 6.44 -5.55 5.27
N TRP A 65 6.94 -4.40 4.84
CA TRP A 65 6.68 -3.86 3.50
C TRP A 65 7.15 -4.81 2.41
N SER A 66 8.37 -5.34 2.51
CA SER A 66 8.94 -6.26 1.51
C SER A 66 8.12 -7.55 1.40
N SER A 67 7.68 -8.11 2.53
CA SER A 67 6.77 -9.27 2.53
C SER A 67 5.46 -8.95 1.84
N PHE A 68 4.83 -7.83 2.19
CA PHE A 68 3.59 -7.37 1.56
C PHE A 68 3.75 -7.16 0.05
N LYS A 69 4.80 -6.45 -0.38
CA LYS A 69 5.10 -6.19 -1.79
C LYS A 69 5.25 -7.49 -2.58
N ASN A 70 5.99 -8.46 -2.04
CA ASN A 70 6.21 -9.74 -2.72
C ASN A 70 4.91 -10.53 -2.89
N GLU A 71 4.05 -10.56 -1.86
CA GLU A 71 2.78 -11.27 -1.91
C GLU A 71 1.73 -10.52 -2.75
N ALA A 72 1.45 -9.27 -2.43
CA ALA A 72 0.31 -8.51 -2.95
C ALA A 72 0.57 -7.76 -4.26
N ILE A 73 1.82 -7.34 -4.53
CA ILE A 73 2.16 -6.52 -5.69
C ILE A 73 2.83 -7.36 -6.78
N LEU A 74 3.89 -8.11 -6.43
CA LEU A 74 4.55 -8.99 -7.42
C LEU A 74 3.68 -10.20 -7.79
N GLY A 75 2.87 -10.69 -6.85
CA GLY A 75 1.91 -11.77 -7.08
C GLY A 75 0.59 -11.33 -7.74
N ILE A 76 0.40 -10.02 -7.98
CA ILE A 76 -0.92 -9.47 -8.31
C ILE A 76 -1.54 -10.07 -9.59
N GLY A 77 -0.71 -10.46 -10.57
CA GLY A 77 -1.16 -11.05 -11.83
C GLY A 77 -1.88 -12.40 -11.65
N GLY A 78 -1.60 -13.12 -10.56
CA GLY A 78 -2.28 -14.38 -10.23
C GLY A 78 -3.55 -14.21 -9.40
N MET A 79 -3.88 -12.99 -8.98
CA MET A 79 -4.99 -12.70 -8.07
C MET A 79 -6.28 -12.37 -8.81
N THR A 80 -7.38 -12.89 -8.29
CA THR A 80 -8.74 -12.43 -8.58
C THR A 80 -8.95 -11.00 -8.08
N MET A 81 -9.97 -10.30 -8.59
CA MET A 81 -10.27 -8.95 -8.14
C MET A 81 -10.60 -8.90 -6.63
N ASN A 82 -11.29 -9.91 -6.09
CA ASN A 82 -11.62 -9.97 -4.67
C ASN A 82 -10.36 -10.06 -3.78
N GLU A 83 -9.38 -10.87 -4.19
CA GLU A 83 -8.10 -10.96 -3.48
C GLU A 83 -7.35 -9.63 -3.52
N ARG A 84 -7.35 -8.93 -4.68
CA ARG A 84 -6.76 -7.59 -4.80
C ARG A 84 -7.46 -6.60 -3.86
N LEU A 85 -8.80 -6.55 -3.88
CA LEU A 85 -9.58 -5.68 -2.99
C LEU A 85 -9.29 -5.96 -1.51
N TYR A 86 -9.10 -7.23 -1.14
CA TYR A 86 -8.70 -7.63 0.21
C TYR A 86 -7.29 -7.15 0.56
N CYS A 87 -6.30 -7.44 -0.30
CA CYS A 87 -4.91 -7.06 -0.09
C CYS A 87 -4.74 -5.55 0.08
N PHE A 88 -5.50 -4.74 -0.66
CA PHE A 88 -5.38 -3.28 -0.65
C PHE A 88 -6.47 -2.57 0.18
N GLY A 89 -7.38 -3.31 0.80
CA GLY A 89 -8.44 -2.75 1.65
C GLY A 89 -9.37 -1.80 0.91
N LEU A 90 -9.83 -2.19 -0.28
CA LEU A 90 -10.62 -1.33 -1.19
C LEU A 90 -12.08 -1.79 -1.36
N PHE A 91 -12.55 -2.80 -0.62
CA PHE A 91 -13.93 -3.29 -0.72
C PHE A 91 -14.98 -2.18 -0.59
N GLU A 92 -14.91 -1.37 0.46
CA GLU A 92 -15.88 -0.30 0.69
C GLU A 92 -15.89 0.72 -0.46
N ARG A 93 -14.71 1.07 -0.99
CA ARG A 93 -14.61 1.98 -2.15
C ARG A 93 -15.24 1.35 -3.39
N PHE A 94 -15.04 0.04 -3.60
CA PHE A 94 -15.54 -0.69 -4.77
C PHE A 94 -17.06 -0.93 -4.72
N ASP A 95 -17.58 -1.28 -3.54
CA ASP A 95 -19.00 -1.57 -3.35
C ASP A 95 -19.86 -0.33 -3.55
N ASN A 96 -19.37 0.84 -3.13
CA ASN A 96 -20.05 2.13 -3.28
C ASN A 96 -19.76 2.83 -4.63
N ALA A 97 -18.86 2.29 -5.45
CA ALA A 97 -18.46 2.90 -6.72
C ALA A 97 -19.49 2.67 -7.83
N SER A 98 -19.68 3.70 -8.67
CA SER A 98 -20.31 3.56 -9.99
C SER A 98 -19.47 2.68 -10.93
N GLU A 99 -20.03 2.27 -12.06
CA GLU A 99 -19.32 1.44 -13.04
C GLU A 99 -18.02 2.10 -13.55
N LYS A 100 -18.05 3.41 -13.79
CA LYS A 100 -16.87 4.18 -14.19
C LYS A 100 -15.80 4.23 -13.09
N GLU A 101 -16.22 4.38 -11.83
CA GLU A 101 -15.29 4.40 -10.69
C GLU A 101 -14.71 3.01 -10.41
N ARG A 102 -15.48 1.94 -10.64
CA ARG A 102 -14.96 0.58 -10.58
C ARG A 102 -13.87 0.36 -11.60
N GLN A 103 -14.02 0.90 -12.82
CA GLN A 103 -12.95 0.85 -13.83
C GLN A 103 -11.66 1.48 -13.30
N VAL A 104 -11.73 2.65 -12.66
CA VAL A 104 -10.56 3.29 -12.01
C VAL A 104 -9.91 2.37 -10.96
N ILE A 105 -10.71 1.65 -10.17
CA ILE A 105 -10.19 0.70 -9.17
C ILE A 105 -9.56 -0.53 -9.86
N TYR A 106 -10.12 -1.01 -10.96
CA TYR A 106 -9.50 -2.07 -11.77
C TYR A 106 -8.12 -1.63 -12.28
N GLU A 107 -7.98 -0.42 -12.81
CA GLU A 107 -6.68 0.07 -13.33
C GLU A 107 -5.68 0.24 -12.19
N LYS A 108 -6.11 0.84 -11.08
CA LYS A 108 -5.29 1.01 -9.86
C LYS A 108 -4.73 -0.32 -9.36
N LEU A 109 -5.51 -1.40 -9.47
CA LEU A 109 -5.13 -2.75 -9.06
C LEU A 109 -4.59 -3.61 -10.21
N CYS A 110 -4.22 -3.02 -11.35
CA CYS A 110 -3.69 -3.70 -12.54
C CYS A 110 -4.59 -4.86 -13.04
N ALA A 111 -5.91 -4.74 -12.88
CA ALA A 111 -6.91 -5.76 -13.20
C ALA A 111 -7.64 -5.49 -14.52
N ASN A 112 -7.16 -4.52 -15.30
CA ASN A 112 -7.57 -4.29 -16.68
C ASN A 112 -7.02 -5.41 -17.55
N THR A 113 -7.82 -6.46 -17.76
CA THR A 113 -7.55 -7.53 -18.74
C THR A 113 -8.67 -7.54 -19.76
#